data_AF-A0A921BBU4-F1
#
_entry.id   AF-A0A921BBU4-F1
#
_cell.length_a   1.000
_cell.length_b   1.000
_cell.length_c   1.000
_cell.angle_alpha   90.00
_cell.angle_beta   90.00
_cell.angle_gamma   90.00
#
_symmetry.space_group_name_H-M   'P 1'
#
loop_
_entity.id
_entity.type
_entity.pdbx_description
1 polymer ?
#
loop_
_entity_poly.entity_id
_entity_poly.type
_entity_poly.pdbx_seq_one_letter_code
_entity_poly.pdbx_strand_id
1 'polypeptide(L)'
;MVPTLEELDDFIQEDLISDPLNEEGDMPVPELVHRYPDEFVDDQQSVPVVCRFCTRKRKIGFPGIVTRETLRQGIEYIRNLSEIRDVIMSGGAPFLVPIKN
;
A
#
# COMPACT_ATOMS: atom_id res chain seq x y z
N MET A 1 -3.19 -19.74 6.50
CA MET A 1 -3.75 -19.66 5.13
C MET A 1 -2.86 -20.48 4.22
N VAL A 2 -3.43 -21.35 3.40
CA VAL A 2 -2.68 -22.24 2.50
C VAL A 2 -3.11 -21.90 1.07
N PRO A 3 -2.18 -21.52 0.18
CA PRO A 3 -2.50 -21.25 -1.22
C PRO A 3 -3.03 -22.50 -1.94
N THR A 4 -3.79 -22.31 -3.01
CA THR A 4 -4.17 -23.38 -3.95
C THR A 4 -3.58 -23.14 -5.33
N LEU A 5 -3.60 -24.16 -6.20
CA LEU A 5 -2.99 -24.06 -7.53
C LEU A 5 -3.73 -23.06 -8.43
N GLU A 6 -5.03 -22.87 -8.22
CA GLU A 6 -5.86 -21.92 -8.96
C GLU A 6 -5.40 -20.46 -8.77
N GLU A 7 -4.68 -20.14 -7.69
CA GLU A 7 -4.08 -18.80 -7.50
C GLU A 7 -2.95 -18.52 -8.49
N LEU A 8 -2.45 -19.53 -9.22
CA LEU A 8 -1.48 -19.31 -10.31
C LEU A 8 -2.14 -18.77 -11.58
N ASP A 9 -3.46 -18.93 -11.75
CA ASP A 9 -4.19 -18.41 -12.91
C ASP A 9 -4.11 -16.87 -12.95
N ASP A 10 -3.88 -16.23 -11.80
CA ASP A 10 -3.63 -14.80 -11.66
C ASP A 10 -2.47 -14.27 -12.52
N PHE A 11 -1.51 -15.13 -12.89
CA PHE A 11 -0.34 -14.77 -13.70
C PHE A 11 -0.51 -15.11 -15.18
N ILE A 12 -1.57 -15.83 -15.55
CA ILE A 12 -1.77 -16.41 -16.88
C ILE A 12 -2.96 -15.76 -17.59
N GLN A 13 -3.95 -15.27 -16.83
CA GLN A 13 -5.09 -14.54 -17.38
C GLN A 13 -4.70 -13.12 -17.81
N GLU A 14 -4.85 -12.81 -19.10
CA GLU A 14 -4.44 -11.53 -19.70
C GLU A 14 -5.34 -10.34 -19.30
N ASP A 15 -6.56 -10.59 -18.86
CA ASP A 15 -7.53 -9.57 -18.43
C ASP A 15 -7.33 -9.13 -16.96
N LEU A 16 -6.48 -9.84 -16.21
CA LEU A 16 -6.09 -9.42 -14.87
C LEU A 16 -4.93 -8.43 -14.93
N ILE A 17 -5.13 -7.26 -14.33
CA ILE A 17 -4.09 -6.25 -14.17
C ILE A 17 -3.48 -6.31 -12.77
N SER A 18 -2.17 -6.07 -12.68
CA SER A 18 -1.42 -6.19 -11.43
C SER A 18 -1.91 -5.22 -10.36
N ASP A 19 -2.19 -3.97 -10.73
CA ASP A 19 -2.74 -2.91 -9.86
C ASP A 19 -4.18 -2.55 -10.29
N PRO A 20 -5.18 -3.38 -9.96
CA PRO A 20 -6.56 -3.17 -10.39
C PRO A 20 -7.21 -1.94 -9.76
N LEU A 21 -6.60 -1.41 -8.70
CA LEU A 21 -7.08 -0.22 -8.03
C LEU A 21 -6.35 1.04 -8.51
N ASN A 22 -5.33 0.97 -9.37
CA ASN A 22 -4.51 2.11 -9.76
C ASN A 22 -3.86 2.83 -8.55
N GLU A 23 -3.49 2.09 -7.50
CA GLU A 23 -2.88 2.70 -6.32
C GLU A 23 -1.59 3.44 -6.69
N GLU A 24 -0.75 2.87 -7.55
CA GLU A 24 0.50 3.50 -8.00
C GLU A 24 0.26 4.74 -8.87
N GLY A 25 -0.79 4.74 -9.70
CA GLY A 25 -1.17 5.91 -10.49
C GLY A 25 -1.74 7.04 -9.63
N ASP A 26 -2.28 6.71 -8.45
CA ASP A 26 -2.81 7.67 -7.48
C ASP A 26 -1.77 8.05 -6.40
N MET A 27 -0.48 7.78 -6.62
CA MET A 27 0.61 8.18 -5.72
C MET A 27 1.25 9.51 -6.13
N PRO A 28 0.85 10.66 -5.54
CA PRO A 28 1.52 11.94 -5.79
C PRO A 28 2.97 11.98 -5.27
N VAL A 29 3.26 11.16 -4.25
CA VAL A 29 4.61 10.88 -3.72
C VAL A 29 4.71 9.40 -3.40
N PRO A 30 5.93 8.81 -3.38
CA PRO A 30 6.09 7.37 -3.15
C PRO A 30 5.43 6.89 -1.85
N GLU A 31 4.77 5.74 -1.92
CA GLU A 31 4.11 5.04 -0.80
C GLU A 31 2.94 5.79 -0.15
N LEU A 32 2.44 6.86 -0.78
CA LEU A 32 1.27 7.62 -0.33
C LEU A 32 0.21 7.62 -1.42
N VAL A 33 -0.89 6.91 -1.23
CA VAL A 33 -2.03 6.91 -2.16
C VAL A 33 -2.98 8.05 -1.78
N HIS A 34 -3.28 8.94 -2.73
CA HIS A 34 -4.22 10.04 -2.57
C HIS A 34 -5.27 10.02 -3.69
N ARG A 35 -6.30 9.19 -3.50
CA ARG A 35 -7.42 9.02 -4.45
C ARG A 35 -8.59 9.94 -4.16
N TYR A 36 -8.90 10.14 -2.88
CA TYR A 36 -10.04 10.94 -2.44
C TYR A 36 -9.55 12.31 -1.97
N PRO A 37 -10.32 13.39 -2.18
CA PRO A 37 -9.84 14.76 -1.93
C PRO A 37 -9.40 15.04 -0.49
N ASP A 38 -9.92 14.28 0.47
CA ASP A 38 -9.82 14.55 1.90
C ASP A 38 -9.22 13.41 2.72
N GLU A 39 -8.82 12.32 2.06
CA GLU A 39 -8.31 11.10 2.70
C GLU A 39 -7.08 10.58 1.96
N PHE A 40 -6.12 10.06 2.72
CA PHE A 40 -5.00 9.31 2.15
C PHE A 40 -4.78 7.97 2.84
N VAL A 41 -4.07 7.09 2.14
CA VAL A 41 -3.71 5.75 2.62
C VAL A 41 -2.22 5.51 2.39
N ASP A 42 -1.51 5.00 3.40
CA ASP A 42 -0.13 4.54 3.21
C ASP A 42 -0.06 3.13 2.56
N ASP A 43 1.03 2.87 1.84
CA ASP A 43 1.27 1.61 1.12
C ASP A 43 2.31 0.70 1.82
N GLN A 44 2.30 0.64 3.16
CA GLN A 44 3.20 -0.28 3.89
C GLN A 44 3.02 -1.74 3.42
N GLN A 45 4.10 -2.52 3.34
CA GLN A 45 4.05 -3.86 2.71
C GLN A 45 4.28 -5.01 3.70
N SER A 46 4.64 -4.70 4.94
CA SER A 46 4.94 -5.70 5.98
C SER A 46 3.67 -6.36 6.50
N VAL A 47 3.55 -7.68 6.36
CA VAL A 47 2.45 -8.49 6.90
C VAL A 47 2.99 -9.75 7.59
N PRO A 48 2.40 -10.20 8.72
CA PRO A 48 2.80 -11.45 9.36
C PRO A 48 2.19 -12.67 8.67
N VAL A 49 1.11 -12.45 7.91
CA VAL A 49 0.37 -13.48 7.17
C VAL A 49 -0.08 -12.87 5.85
N VAL A 50 0.15 -13.59 4.75
CA VAL A 50 -0.34 -13.19 3.42
C VAL A 50 -1.76 -13.70 3.21
N CYS A 51 -2.71 -12.78 2.98
CA CYS A 51 -4.08 -13.12 2.63
C CYS A 51 -4.15 -13.71 1.22
N ARG A 52 -4.84 -14.85 1.04
CA ARG A 52 -5.05 -15.49 -0.27
C ARG A 52 -5.69 -14.54 -1.31
N PHE A 53 -6.54 -13.63 -0.83
CA PHE A 53 -7.25 -12.65 -1.66
C PHE A 53 -6.75 -11.22 -1.44
N CYS A 54 -5.46 -11.05 -1.10
CA CYS A 54 -4.89 -9.73 -0.88
C CYS A 54 -4.92 -8.90 -2.18
N THR A 55 -5.62 -7.76 -2.17
CA THR A 55 -5.64 -6.80 -3.30
C THR A 55 -4.26 -6.20 -3.57
N ARG A 56 -3.35 -6.26 -2.59
CA ARG A 56 -1.97 -5.80 -2.67
C ARG A 56 -0.95 -6.93 -2.80
N LYS A 57 -1.35 -8.14 -3.23
CA LYS A 57 -0.44 -9.29 -3.40
C LYS A 57 0.82 -8.96 -4.22
N ARG A 58 0.70 -8.07 -5.21
CA ARG A 58 1.80 -7.57 -6.06
C ARG A 58 2.93 -6.86 -5.30
N LYS A 59 2.62 -6.31 -4.12
CA LYS A 59 3.55 -5.57 -3.26
C LYS A 59 4.23 -6.49 -2.23
N ILE A 60 3.73 -7.71 -2.05
CA ILE A 60 4.26 -8.64 -1.05
C ILE A 60 5.56 -9.27 -1.57
N GLY A 61 6.60 -9.30 -0.73
CA GLY A 61 7.86 -9.97 -1.04
C GLY A 61 8.86 -9.13 -1.85
N PHE A 62 8.47 -7.95 -2.32
CA PHE A 62 9.38 -6.96 -2.88
C PHE A 62 9.76 -5.95 -1.78
N PRO A 63 11.03 -5.49 -1.71
CA PRO A 63 11.42 -4.44 -0.79
C PRO A 63 10.92 -3.07 -1.28
N GLY A 64 9.61 -2.82 -1.21
CA GLY A 64 9.05 -1.47 -1.16
C GLY A 64 9.02 -1.02 0.29
N ILE A 65 10.19 -0.63 0.81
CA ILE A 65 10.29 -0.23 2.22
C ILE A 65 9.81 1.21 2.29
N VAL A 66 8.68 1.46 2.95
CA VAL A 66 8.37 2.78 3.48
C VAL A 66 9.58 3.25 4.29
N THR A 67 10.32 4.19 3.73
CA THR A 67 11.55 4.72 4.33
C THR A 67 11.23 5.96 5.12
N ARG A 68 12.18 6.41 5.95
CA ARG A 68 12.06 7.73 6.59
C ARG A 68 11.94 8.87 5.57
N GLU A 69 12.55 8.72 4.40
CA GLU A 69 12.50 9.74 3.36
C GLU A 69 11.14 9.76 2.65
N THR A 70 10.57 8.60 2.30
CA THR A 70 9.21 8.55 1.71
C THR A 70 8.16 9.03 2.71
N LEU A 71 8.30 8.68 4.00
CA LEU A 71 7.45 9.24 5.06
C LEU A 71 7.58 10.76 5.16
N ARG A 72 8.79 11.31 5.07
CA ARG A 72 9.01 12.77 5.10
C ARG A 72 8.35 13.46 3.90
N GLN A 73 8.46 12.88 2.71
CA GLN A 73 7.80 13.38 1.49
C GLN A 73 6.28 13.35 1.64
N GLY A 74 5.72 12.25 2.16
CA GLY A 74 4.29 12.13 2.45
C GLY A 74 3.81 13.19 3.43
N ILE A 75 4.49 13.33 4.58
CA ILE A 75 4.14 14.35 5.60
C ILE A 75 4.18 15.77 5.01
N GLU A 76 5.18 16.07 4.19
CA GLU A 76 5.28 17.39 3.54
C GLU A 76 4.18 17.61 2.51
N TYR A 77 3.83 16.60 1.72
CA TYR A 77 2.72 16.66 0.78
C TYR A 77 1.39 16.94 1.52
N ILE A 78 1.09 16.16 2.56
CA ILE A 78 -0.14 16.31 3.37
C ILE A 78 -0.20 17.70 4.02
N ARG A 79 0.91 18.20 4.56
CA ARG A 79 0.97 19.51 5.22
C ARG A 79 0.54 20.66 4.32
N ASN A 80 0.74 20.53 3.01
CA ASN A 80 0.41 21.57 2.03
C ASN A 80 -1.06 21.54 1.57
N LEU A 81 -1.86 20.58 2.05
CA LEU A 81 -3.27 20.40 1.69
C LEU A 81 -4.16 20.60 2.91
N SER A 82 -4.97 21.66 2.88
CA SER A 82 -5.83 22.06 4.02
C SER A 82 -7.13 21.24 4.12
N GLU A 83 -7.49 20.56 3.04
CA GLU A 83 -8.68 19.77 2.87
C GLU A 83 -8.56 18.35 3.45
N ILE A 84 -7.34 17.90 3.78
CA ILE A 84 -7.10 16.56 4.31
C ILE A 84 -7.63 16.47 5.74
N ARG A 85 -8.52 15.49 5.96
CA ARG A 85 -9.21 15.25 7.23
C ARG A 85 -8.75 13.94 7.85
N ASP A 86 -8.52 12.93 7.00
CA ASP A 86 -8.26 11.57 7.44
C ASP A 86 -6.94 11.00 6.88
N VAL A 87 -6.21 10.35 7.78
CA VAL A 87 -4.89 9.73 7.57
C VAL A 87 -5.02 8.26 7.88
N ILE A 88 -5.04 7.40 6.87
CA ILE A 88 -5.17 5.95 7.09
C ILE A 88 -3.79 5.30 7.02
N MET A 89 -3.31 4.86 8.19
CA MET A 89 -2.20 3.92 8.27
C MET A 89 -2.75 2.52 8.01
N SER A 90 -2.59 2.06 6.77
CA SER A 90 -3.00 0.74 6.30
C SER A 90 -1.79 -0.06 5.85
N GLY A 91 -1.50 -0.05 4.54
CA GLY A 91 -0.60 -1.03 3.95
C GLY A 91 -0.97 -2.46 4.30
N GLY A 92 0.01 -3.20 4.81
CA GLY A 92 -0.08 -4.52 5.39
C GLY A 92 -0.59 -4.49 6.82
N ALA A 93 0.31 -4.66 7.78
CA ALA A 93 0.01 -4.67 9.20
C ALA A 93 0.68 -3.47 9.90
N PRO A 94 -0.04 -2.33 10.05
CA PRO A 94 0.56 -1.07 10.51
C PRO A 94 1.13 -1.14 11.92
N PHE A 95 0.66 -2.11 12.73
CA PHE A 95 1.17 -2.34 14.09
C PHE A 95 2.44 -3.20 14.15
N LEU A 96 2.96 -3.68 13.02
CA LEU A 96 4.27 -4.34 12.97
C LEU A 96 5.45 -3.35 12.98
N VAL A 97 5.18 -2.03 12.88
CA VAL A 97 6.23 -1.03 13.02
C VAL A 97 6.76 -1.02 14.46
N PRO A 98 8.08 -1.02 14.68
CA PRO A 98 8.64 -0.99 16.03
C PRO A 98 8.27 0.33 16.72
N ILE A 99 7.84 0.23 17.98
CA ILE A 99 7.71 1.41 18.84
C ILE A 99 9.13 1.93 19.10
N LYS A 100 9.34 3.23 18.89
CA LYS A 100 10.60 3.89 19.20
C LYS A 100 10.72 3.98 20.72
N ASN A 101 11.68 3.24 21.30
CA ASN A 101 12.13 3.49 22.68
C ASN A 101 12.94 4.78 22.76
#